data_AF-A0A7M1QFF9-F1
#
_entry.id   AF-A0A7M1QFF9-F1
#
_cell.length_a   1.000
_cell.length_b   1.000
_cell.length_c   1.000
_cell.angle_alpha   90.00
_cell.angle_beta   90.00
_cell.angle_gamma   90.00
#
_symmetry.space_group_name_H-M   'P 1'
#
loop_
_entity.id
_entity.type
_entity.pdbx_description
1 polymer ?
#
loop_
_entity_poly.entity_id
_entity_poly.type
_entity_poly.pdbx_seq_one_letter_code
_entity_poly.pdbx_strand_id
1 'polypeptide(L)'
;MKQSKTITALTAWESTAESHHDTACIVEGWELVTIELDDHVSKHLLGTIVSDYKHRWKAGDYVFTSPIQELCLDTGLVKTLNTVYCLSGDGEEVFPTLEEAYSMRITGQPLRMIRDIESLGIKFVGGINDD
;
A
#
# COMPACT_ATOMS: atom_id res chain seq x y z
N MET A 1 12.99 -12.46 -12.06
CA MET A 1 11.93 -11.71 -11.38
C MET A 1 12.02 -11.98 -9.89
N LYS A 2 12.07 -10.94 -9.06
CA LYS A 2 11.94 -11.11 -7.60
C LYS A 2 10.51 -11.60 -7.31
N GLN A 3 10.40 -12.69 -6.57
CA GLN A 3 9.11 -13.26 -6.18
C GLN A 3 8.48 -12.41 -5.06
N SER A 4 7.14 -12.36 -5.00
CA SER A 4 6.45 -11.75 -3.86
C SER A 4 6.75 -12.54 -2.60
N LYS A 5 6.76 -11.85 -1.46
CA LYS A 5 6.94 -12.45 -0.15
C LYS A 5 5.69 -12.17 0.68
N THR A 6 5.00 -13.21 1.11
CA THR A 6 3.90 -13.08 2.06
C THR A 6 4.43 -12.54 3.38
N ILE A 7 3.75 -11.53 3.91
CA ILE A 7 4.04 -10.92 5.20
C ILE A 7 2.77 -10.97 6.02
N THR A 8 2.82 -11.73 7.11
CA THR A 8 1.82 -11.63 8.16
C THR A 8 2.24 -10.48 9.07
N ALA A 9 1.48 -9.39 9.04
CA ALA A 9 1.54 -8.44 10.14
C ALA A 9 0.92 -9.14 11.35
N LEU A 10 1.71 -9.40 12.40
CA LEU A 10 1.15 -9.83 13.67
C LEU A 10 0.16 -8.74 14.08
N THR A 11 -1.12 -9.13 14.26
CA THR A 11 -2.19 -8.26 14.72
C THR A 11 -1.92 -7.85 16.17
N ALA A 12 -0.90 -7.02 16.38
CA ALA A 12 -0.66 -6.36 17.64
C ALA A 12 -1.57 -5.14 17.80
N TRP A 13 -2.26 -4.70 16.73
CA TRP A 13 -3.10 -3.50 16.74
C TRP A 13 -4.21 -3.55 17.80
N GLU A 14 -4.74 -4.73 18.17
CA GLU A 14 -5.71 -4.81 19.27
C GLU A 14 -5.12 -4.39 20.63
N SER A 15 -3.79 -4.46 20.80
CA SER A 15 -3.07 -4.06 22.02
C SER A 15 -2.35 -2.71 21.91
N THR A 16 -1.93 -2.28 20.72
CA THR A 16 -1.31 -0.96 20.46
C THR A 16 -2.31 0.12 20.03
N ALA A 17 -3.54 -0.25 19.66
CA ALA A 17 -4.59 0.72 19.36
C ALA A 17 -4.98 1.53 20.61
N GLU A 18 -4.89 0.99 21.83
CA GLU A 18 -5.19 1.77 23.05
C GLU A 18 -4.31 3.03 23.18
N SER A 19 -3.13 3.09 22.57
CA SER A 19 -2.27 4.30 22.57
C SER A 19 -2.34 5.14 21.29
N HIS A 20 -2.97 4.66 20.20
CA HIS A 20 -3.04 5.34 18.89
C HIS A 20 -4.45 5.46 18.30
N HIS A 21 -5.48 5.06 19.06
CA HIS A 21 -6.89 5.04 18.70
C HIS A 21 -7.41 6.35 18.07
N ASP A 22 -6.74 7.47 18.36
CA ASP A 22 -7.10 8.81 17.88
C ASP A 22 -6.29 9.29 16.65
N THR A 23 -5.45 8.45 16.02
CA THR A 23 -4.49 8.94 15.01
C THR A 23 -4.25 8.09 13.78
N ALA A 24 -4.61 6.81 13.78
CA ALA A 24 -4.21 5.90 12.72
C ALA A 24 -5.31 5.67 11.66
N CYS A 25 -4.87 5.48 10.43
CA CYS A 25 -5.69 5.03 9.33
C CYS A 25 -5.49 3.51 9.15
N ILE A 26 -6.57 2.74 9.24
CA ILE A 26 -6.51 1.27 9.15
C ILE A 26 -6.66 0.85 7.70
N VAL A 27 -5.74 -0.02 7.25
CA VAL A 27 -5.67 -0.52 5.88
C VAL A 27 -5.67 -2.04 5.87
N GLU A 28 -6.46 -2.65 4.99
CA GLU A 28 -6.51 -4.10 4.76
C GLU A 28 -6.19 -4.46 3.30
N GLY A 29 -5.95 -5.76 3.05
CA GLY A 29 -5.66 -6.27 1.70
C GLY A 29 -4.47 -5.56 1.08
N TRP A 30 -3.41 -5.39 1.87
CA TRP A 30 -2.33 -4.45 1.58
C TRP A 30 -1.13 -5.11 0.89
N GLU A 31 -0.43 -4.32 0.08
CA GLU A 31 0.85 -4.66 -0.52
C GLU A 31 1.91 -3.61 -0.14
N LEU A 32 3.08 -4.07 0.32
CA LEU A 32 4.28 -3.26 0.40
C LEU A 32 4.97 -3.26 -0.97
N VAL A 33 4.87 -2.13 -1.65
CA VAL A 33 5.35 -1.96 -3.01
C VAL A 33 6.78 -1.44 -2.99
N THR A 34 7.73 -2.31 -3.29
CA THR A 34 9.17 -1.98 -3.32
C THR A 34 9.61 -1.72 -4.76
N ILE A 35 9.88 -0.46 -5.07
CA ILE A 35 10.37 0.00 -6.38
C ILE A 35 11.88 0.20 -6.27
N GLU A 36 12.64 -0.51 -7.10
CA GLU A 36 14.09 -0.42 -7.18
C GLU A 36 14.48 0.26 -8.50
N LEU A 37 15.17 1.40 -8.41
CA LEU A 37 15.71 2.17 -9.54
C LEU A 37 17.19 2.40 -9.31
N ASP A 38 18.04 1.68 -10.05
CA ASP A 38 19.51 1.75 -10.01
C ASP A 38 20.07 1.81 -8.57
N ASP A 39 20.27 3.02 -8.02
CA ASP A 39 20.84 3.27 -6.69
C ASP A 39 19.80 3.63 -5.60
N HIS A 40 18.51 3.57 -5.90
CA HIS A 40 17.42 4.00 -5.03
C HIS A 40 16.38 2.90 -4.86
N VAL A 41 16.03 2.63 -3.60
CA VAL A 41 14.92 1.76 -3.24
C VAL A 41 13.87 2.59 -2.53
N SER A 42 12.65 2.61 -3.06
CA SER A 42 11.51 3.27 -2.43
C SER A 42 10.44 2.24 -2.09
N LYS A 43 9.91 2.32 -0.87
CA LYS A 43 8.80 1.48 -0.42
C LYS A 43 7.53 2.31 -0.29
N HIS A 44 6.43 1.76 -0.78
CA HIS A 44 5.10 2.39 -0.72
C HIS A 44 4.09 1.39 -0.17
N LEU A 45 2.98 1.89 0.36
CA LEU A 45 1.86 1.07 0.80
C LEU A 45 0.74 1.21 -0.22
N LEU A 46 0.29 0.09 -0.78
CA LEU A 46 -1.02 -0.05 -1.42
C LEU A 46 -1.96 -0.77 -0.45
N GLY A 47 -3.22 -0.36 -0.36
CA GLY A 47 -4.25 -1.15 0.31
C GLY A 47 -5.58 -0.42 0.38
N THR A 48 -6.57 -1.06 1.01
CA THR A 48 -7.93 -0.55 1.13
C THR A 48 -8.19 0.01 2.52
N ILE A 49 -8.73 1.23 2.57
CA ILE A 49 -9.07 1.93 3.82
C ILE A 49 -10.26 1.24 4.46
N VAL A 50 -10.09 0.77 5.69
CA VAL A 50 -11.18 0.24 6.53
C VAL A 50 -11.74 1.34 7.43
N SER A 51 -10.85 2.17 7.96
CA SER A 51 -11.21 3.28 8.85
C SER A 51 -10.15 4.38 8.77
N ASP A 52 -10.57 5.64 8.71
CA ASP A 52 -9.67 6.79 8.86
C ASP A 52 -10.25 7.77 9.88
N TYR A 53 -9.63 7.83 11.05
CA TYR A 53 -10.05 8.71 12.13
C TYR A 53 -9.98 10.19 11.74
N LYS A 54 -9.08 10.55 10.81
CA LYS A 54 -8.93 11.93 10.33
C LYS A 54 -9.94 12.31 9.25
N HIS A 55 -10.83 11.39 8.86
CA HIS A 55 -11.88 11.60 7.84
C HIS A 55 -11.38 12.15 6.50
N ARG A 56 -10.15 11.82 6.10
CA ARG A 56 -9.57 12.19 4.80
C ARG A 56 -10.04 11.24 3.71
N TRP A 57 -10.32 9.99 4.07
CA TRP A 57 -10.79 8.94 3.17
C TRP A 57 -12.06 8.29 3.67
N LYS A 58 -12.82 7.72 2.74
CA LYS A 58 -13.97 6.87 3.05
C LYS A 58 -13.52 5.41 3.15
N ALA A 59 -14.23 4.63 3.95
CA ALA A 59 -14.05 3.19 3.95
C ALA A 59 -14.31 2.63 2.54
N GLY A 60 -13.44 1.74 2.06
CA GLY A 60 -13.43 1.19 0.71
C GLY A 60 -12.60 1.98 -0.31
N ASP A 61 -12.15 3.20 0.02
CA ASP A 61 -11.16 3.90 -0.82
C ASP A 61 -9.84 3.12 -0.79
N TYR A 62 -9.09 3.11 -1.89
CA TYR A 62 -7.71 2.61 -1.87
C TYR A 62 -6.74 3.75 -1.57
N VAL A 63 -5.58 3.40 -1.02
CA VAL A 63 -4.45 4.30 -0.87
C VAL A 63 -3.24 3.72 -1.58
N PHE A 64 -2.55 4.54 -2.36
CA PHE A 64 -1.18 4.28 -2.80
C PHE A 64 -0.31 5.39 -2.22
N THR A 65 0.51 5.08 -1.21
CA THR A 65 1.14 6.12 -0.41
C THR A 65 2.34 6.78 -1.09
N SER A 66 2.72 7.95 -0.57
CA SER A 66 4.10 8.44 -0.69
C SER A 66 5.10 7.45 -0.05
N PRO A 67 6.42 7.63 -0.27
CA PRO A 67 7.42 6.74 0.31
C PRO A 67 7.27 6.58 1.82
N ILE A 68 7.39 5.34 2.27
CA ILE A 68 7.38 4.95 3.67
C ILE A 68 8.67 5.45 4.34
N GLN A 69 8.54 6.10 5.48
CA GLN A 69 9.65 6.58 6.31
C GLN A 69 10.02 5.57 7.40
N GLU A 70 9.01 4.95 8.02
CA GLU A 70 9.20 3.95 9.07
C GLU A 70 8.21 2.80 8.86
N LEU A 71 8.69 1.56 9.02
CA LEU A 71 7.91 0.33 8.89
C LEU A 71 8.23 -0.58 10.07
N CYS A 72 7.22 -0.93 10.87
CA CYS A 72 7.32 -1.89 11.95
C CYS A 72 6.31 -3.01 11.74
N LEU A 73 6.74 -4.11 11.11
CA LEU A 73 5.88 -5.25 10.80
C LEU A 73 5.35 -5.98 12.04
N ASP A 74 6.12 -5.98 13.14
CA ASP A 74 5.72 -6.59 14.41
C ASP A 74 4.50 -5.90 15.03
N THR A 75 4.34 -4.60 14.77
CA THR A 75 3.21 -3.79 15.25
C THR A 75 2.17 -3.48 14.16
N GLY A 76 2.48 -3.83 12.91
CA GLY A 76 1.68 -3.43 11.74
C GLY A 76 1.69 -1.92 11.46
N LEU A 77 2.64 -1.15 12.00
CA LEU A 77 2.68 0.30 11.81
C LEU A 77 3.49 0.70 10.57
N VAL A 78 2.88 1.53 9.74
CA VAL A 78 3.52 2.17 8.57
C VAL A 78 3.41 3.67 8.72
N LYS A 79 4.54 4.37 8.66
CA LYS A 79 4.56 5.83 8.74
C LYS A 79 5.09 6.41 7.45
N THR A 80 4.33 7.33 6.88
CA THR A 80 4.76 8.23 5.81
C THR A 80 4.97 9.62 6.38
N LEU A 81 5.35 10.58 5.53
CA LEU A 81 5.56 11.97 5.95
C LEU A 81 4.36 12.57 6.71
N ASN A 82 3.13 12.22 6.30
CA ASN A 82 1.91 12.90 6.76
C ASN A 82 0.90 11.98 7.46
N THR A 83 1.10 10.65 7.38
CA THR A 83 0.11 9.68 7.85
C THR A 83 0.77 8.48 8.51
N VAL A 84 0.14 8.01 9.58
CA VAL A 84 0.40 6.70 10.16
C VAL A 84 -0.74 5.78 9.74
N TYR A 85 -0.38 4.61 9.19
CA TYR A 85 -1.29 3.55 8.83
C TYR A 85 -1.07 2.35 9.74
N CYS A 86 -2.17 1.68 10.10
CA CYS A 86 -2.17 0.39 10.77
C CYS A 86 -2.56 -0.68 9.75
N LEU A 87 -1.70 -1.66 9.55
CA LEU A 87 -1.92 -2.81 8.69
C LEU A 87 -2.81 -3.82 9.42
N SER A 88 -3.89 -4.21 8.76
CA SER A 88 -4.82 -5.25 9.23
C SER A 88 -4.76 -6.46 8.31
N GLY A 89 -4.67 -7.64 8.90
CA GLY A 89 -4.60 -8.91 8.18
C GLY A 89 -3.26 -9.17 7.48
N ASP A 90 -3.24 -10.22 6.66
CA ASP A 90 -2.10 -10.59 5.85
C ASP A 90 -1.90 -9.63 4.67
N GLY A 91 -0.65 -9.43 4.28
CA GLY A 91 -0.28 -8.69 3.08
C GLY A 91 0.93 -9.30 2.38
N GLU A 92 1.38 -8.64 1.32
CA GLU A 92 2.53 -9.09 0.53
C GLU A 92 3.53 -7.97 0.30
N GLU A 93 4.83 -8.29 0.31
CA GLU A 93 5.83 -7.42 -0.32
C GLU A 93 5.98 -7.81 -1.79
N VAL A 94 5.84 -6.80 -2.66
CA VAL A 94 5.82 -6.95 -4.11
C VAL A 94 6.88 -6.06 -4.75
N PHE A 95 7.39 -6.51 -5.89
CA PHE A 95 8.48 -5.87 -6.64
C PHE A 95 8.03 -5.59 -8.07
N PRO A 96 7.24 -4.53 -8.29
CA PRO A 96 6.80 -4.16 -9.63
C PRO A 96 7.92 -3.44 -10.42
N THR A 97 7.75 -3.39 -11.74
CA THR A 97 8.42 -2.39 -12.58
C THR A 97 7.83 -1.00 -12.32
N LEU A 98 8.48 0.06 -12.83
CA LEU A 98 7.95 1.41 -12.71
C LEU A 98 6.59 1.59 -13.42
N GLU A 99 6.39 0.94 -14.58
CA GLU A 99 5.12 0.96 -15.34
C GLU A 99 4.00 0.24 -14.58
N GLU A 100 4.31 -0.92 -13.99
CA GLU A 100 3.37 -1.66 -13.13
C GLU A 100 3.00 -0.83 -11.89
N ALA A 101 3.98 -0.24 -11.18
CA ALA A 101 3.73 0.59 -10.00
C ALA A 101 2.89 1.83 -10.32
N TYR A 102 3.11 2.45 -11.48
CA TYR A 102 2.27 3.54 -11.96
C TYR A 102 0.83 3.08 -12.17
N SER A 103 0.63 1.92 -12.81
CA SER A 103 -0.69 1.32 -13.02
C SER A 103 -1.40 0.98 -11.71
N MET A 104 -0.68 0.41 -10.73
CA MET A 104 -1.19 0.17 -9.38
C MET A 104 -1.66 1.49 -8.73
N ARG A 105 -0.86 2.56 -8.83
CA ARG A 105 -1.18 3.86 -8.24
C ARG A 105 -2.45 4.48 -8.82
N ILE A 106 -2.68 4.39 -10.12
CA ILE A 106 -3.84 5.04 -10.77
C ILE A 106 -5.13 4.20 -10.65
N THR A 107 -4.99 2.88 -10.49
CA THR A 107 -6.15 1.96 -10.46
C THR A 107 -6.50 1.44 -9.07
N GLY A 108 -5.58 1.51 -8.12
CA GLY A 108 -5.70 0.89 -6.81
C GLY A 108 -5.66 -0.63 -6.83
N GLN A 109 -5.28 -1.24 -7.96
CA GLN A 109 -5.27 -2.69 -8.11
C GLN A 109 -3.96 -3.30 -7.62
N PRO A 110 -4.00 -4.50 -7.01
CA PRO A 110 -2.80 -5.22 -6.59
C PRO A 110 -1.97 -5.66 -7.79
N LEU A 111 -0.66 -5.88 -7.59
CA LEU A 111 0.27 -6.17 -8.68
C LEU A 111 -0.14 -7.40 -9.50
N ARG A 112 -0.69 -8.43 -8.85
CA ARG A 112 -1.19 -9.62 -9.54
C ARG A 112 -2.27 -9.27 -10.56
N MET A 113 -3.23 -8.43 -10.18
CA MET A 113 -4.33 -8.02 -11.06
C MET A 113 -3.81 -7.18 -12.23
N ILE A 114 -2.83 -6.30 -12.00
CA ILE A 114 -2.16 -5.55 -13.07
C ILE A 114 -1.55 -6.49 -14.11
N ARG A 115 -0.77 -7.47 -13.65
CA ARG A 115 -0.13 -8.47 -14.54
C ARG A 115 -1.13 -9.35 -15.26
N ASP A 116 -2.20 -9.76 -14.59
CA ASP A 116 -3.27 -10.55 -15.20
C ASP A 116 -3.92 -9.76 -16.35
N ILE A 117 -4.19 -8.47 -16.17
CA ILE A 117 -4.78 -7.59 -17.20
C ILE A 117 -3.81 -7.33 -18.35
N GLU A 118 -2.53 -7.07 -18.06
CA GLU A 118 -1.51 -6.87 -19.08
C GLU A 118 -1.26 -8.14 -19.92
N SER A 119 -1.40 -9.32 -19.31
CA SER A 119 -1.30 -10.60 -20.03
C SER A 119 -2.40 -10.79 -21.09
N LEU A 120 -3.53 -10.07 -20.93
CA LEU A 120 -4.62 -10.02 -21.90
C LEU A 120 -4.38 -8.99 -23.01
N GLY A 121 -3.23 -8.31 -23.02
CA GLY A 121 -2.87 -7.27 -23.99
C GLY A 121 -3.50 -5.90 -23.72
N ILE A 122 -4.05 -5.68 -22.53
CA ILE A 122 -4.68 -4.42 -22.12
C ILE A 122 -3.63 -3.58 -21.36
N LYS A 123 -3.44 -2.33 -21.77
CA LYS A 123 -2.59 -1.36 -21.06
C LYS A 123 -3.43 -0.32 -20.35
N PHE A 124 -3.04 0.02 -19.13
CA PHE A 124 -3.62 1.15 -18.42
C PHE A 124 -3.03 2.46 -18.95
N VAL A 125 -3.87 3.33 -19.50
CA VAL A 125 -3.46 4.66 -19.95
C VAL A 125 -3.97 5.66 -18.92
N GLY A 126 -3.04 6.25 -18.16
CA GLY A 126 -3.38 7.33 -17.24
C GLY A 126 -3.77 8.58 -18.02
N GLY A 127 -5.02 9.02 -17.90
CA GLY A 127 -5.41 10.36 -18.32
C GLY A 127 -4.84 11.36 -17.33
N ILE A 128 -3.92 12.22 -17.78
CA ILE A 128 -3.59 13.45 -17.05
C ILE A 128 -4.82 14.34 -17.24
N ASN A 129 -5.71 14.37 -16.26
CA ASN A 129 -6.63 15.49 -16.15
C ASN A 129 -5.82 16.62 -15.52
N ASP A 130 -5.31 17.51 -16.38
CA ASP A 130 -4.83 18.83 -15.98
C ASP A 130 -6.07 19.64 -15.56
N ASP A 131 -6.38 19.62 -14.26
CA ASP A 131 -7.27 20.60 -13.60
C ASP A 131 -6.45 21.59 -12.76
#